data_AF-A0A6V7M927-F1
#
_entry.id   AF-A0A6V7M927-F1
#
_cell.length_a   1.000
_cell.length_b   1.000
_cell.length_c   1.000
_cell.angle_alpha   90.00
_cell.angle_beta   90.00
_cell.angle_gamma   90.00
#
_symmetry.space_group_name_H-M   'P 1'
#
loop_
_entity.id
_entity.type
_entity.pdbx_description
1 polymer ?
#
loop_
_entity_poly.entity_id
_entity_poly.type
_entity_poly.pdbx_seq_one_letter_code
_entity_poly.pdbx_strand_id
1 'polypeptide(L)'
;KIACANVLSDLYAMGVTECDNMLMLLGVSTKMTEKERDVVVPLIMRGFKDSALEAGTSVTGGQTVVNPWCTIGGVASTVCQPNEYIV
;
A
#
# COMPACT_ATOMS: atom_id res chain seq x y z
N LYS A 1 2.36 7.53 1.91
CA LYS A 1 2.60 7.88 0.48
C LYS A 1 3.73 7.03 -0.10
N ILE A 2 4.97 7.18 0.35
CA ILE A 2 6.15 6.45 -0.18
C ILE A 2 5.91 4.94 -0.35
N ALA A 3 5.45 4.24 0.70
CA ALA A 3 5.23 2.78 0.62
C ALA A 3 4.16 2.37 -0.40
N CYS A 4 3.08 3.16 -0.57
CA CYS A 4 2.06 2.88 -1.58
C CYS A 4 2.62 3.09 -2.99
N ALA A 5 3.35 4.20 -3.21
CA ALA A 5 4.01 4.47 -4.48
C ALA A 5 5.04 3.38 -4.84
N ASN A 6 5.75 2.83 -3.86
CA ASN A 6 6.66 1.72 -4.07
C ASN A 6 5.93 0.40 -4.40
N VAL A 7 4.77 0.13 -3.82
CA VAL A 7 3.97 -1.05 -4.21
C VAL A 7 3.45 -0.90 -5.64
N LEU A 8 3.02 0.29 -6.03
CA LEU A 8 2.52 0.57 -7.38
C LEU A 8 3.62 0.62 -8.43
N SER A 9 4.87 0.93 -8.06
CA SER A 9 5.95 1.09 -9.02
C SER A 9 6.22 -0.15 -9.85
N ASP A 10 6.00 -1.33 -9.28
CA ASP A 10 6.23 -2.60 -9.98
C ASP A 10 5.16 -2.86 -11.06
N LEU A 11 3.90 -2.44 -10.85
CA LEU A 11 2.88 -2.47 -11.91
C LEU A 11 3.24 -1.51 -13.04
N TYR A 12 3.62 -0.28 -12.68
CA TYR A 12 3.99 0.74 -13.67
C TYR A 12 5.24 0.34 -14.47
N ALA A 13 6.17 -0.39 -13.86
CA ALA A 13 7.34 -0.91 -14.55
C ALA A 13 6.99 -1.94 -15.64
N MET A 14 5.87 -2.66 -15.48
CA MET A 14 5.31 -3.57 -16.49
C MET A 14 4.45 -2.85 -17.54
N GLY A 15 4.47 -1.51 -17.58
CA GLY A 15 3.65 -0.72 -18.49
C GLY A 15 2.15 -0.69 -18.16
N VAL A 16 1.74 -1.30 -17.04
CA VAL A 16 0.34 -1.31 -16.60
C VAL A 16 0.04 0.00 -15.88
N THR A 17 -0.93 0.75 -16.39
CA THR A 17 -1.28 2.10 -15.87
C THR A 17 -2.41 2.10 -14.85
N GLU A 18 -3.28 1.10 -14.88
CA GLU A 18 -4.43 0.97 -13.99
C GLU A 18 -4.17 -0.03 -12.87
N CYS A 19 -4.80 0.20 -11.72
CA CYS A 19 -4.78 -0.74 -10.59
C CYS A 19 -6.19 -0.97 -10.08
N ASP A 20 -6.72 -2.17 -10.30
CA ASP A 20 -8.09 -2.50 -9.86
C ASP A 20 -8.22 -2.56 -8.34
N ASN A 21 -7.19 -3.05 -7.65
CA ASN A 21 -7.29 -3.33 -6.22
C ASN A 21 -5.96 -3.19 -5.49
N MET A 22 -6.00 -2.59 -4.29
CA MET A 22 -4.89 -2.59 -3.36
C MET A 22 -5.22 -3.23 -2.01
N LEU A 23 -4.26 -3.97 -1.48
CA LEU A 23 -4.25 -4.46 -0.09
C LEU A 23 -3.09 -3.83 0.68
N MET A 24 -3.32 -3.38 1.90
CA MET A 24 -2.28 -2.79 2.75
C MET A 24 -1.73 -3.83 3.75
N LEU A 25 -0.40 -3.94 3.83
CA LEU A 25 0.29 -4.79 4.81
C LEU A 25 1.02 -3.89 5.80
N LEU A 26 0.66 -3.99 7.09
CA LEU A 26 1.19 -3.14 8.14
C LEU A 26 1.74 -3.96 9.31
N GLY A 27 3.01 -3.75 9.63
CA GLY A 27 3.64 -4.18 10.88
C GLY A 27 3.70 -3.02 11.86
N VAL A 28 3.00 -3.12 12.98
CA VAL A 28 3.08 -2.15 14.09
C VAL A 28 4.21 -2.57 15.02
N SER A 29 5.16 -1.65 15.28
CA SER A 29 6.33 -1.97 16.10
C SER A 29 5.94 -2.27 17.54
N THR A 30 6.47 -3.36 18.12
CA THR A 30 6.35 -3.67 19.56
C THR A 30 7.01 -2.63 20.46
N LYS A 31 7.85 -1.75 19.90
CA LYS A 31 8.57 -0.70 20.62
C LYS A 31 7.78 0.61 20.73
N MET A 32 6.69 0.75 19.98
CA MET A 32 5.81 1.92 20.07
C MET A 32 4.91 1.79 21.29
N THR A 33 4.76 2.89 22.02
CA THR A 33 3.72 3.04 23.03
C THR A 33 2.34 3.12 22.36
N GLU A 34 1.27 2.87 23.13
CA GLU A 34 -0.10 3.01 22.61
C GLU A 34 -0.37 4.42 22.08
N LYS A 35 0.08 5.46 22.78
CA LYS A 35 -0.06 6.85 22.34
C LYS A 35 0.64 7.14 21.02
N GLU A 36 1.85 6.60 20.82
CA GLU A 36 2.56 6.74 19.55
C GLU A 36 1.84 5.98 18.43
N ARG A 37 1.42 4.74 18.69
CA ARG A 37 0.67 3.93 17.73
C ARG A 37 -0.60 4.62 17.27
N ASP A 38 -1.38 5.15 18.22
CA ASP A 38 -2.69 5.74 17.95
C ASP A 38 -2.60 7.06 17.14
N VAL A 39 -1.41 7.65 17.05
CA VAL A 39 -1.12 8.81 16.18
C VAL A 39 -0.47 8.38 14.87
N VAL A 40 0.59 7.58 14.94
CA VAL A 40 1.44 7.25 13.79
C VAL A 40 0.74 6.30 12.82
N VAL A 41 0.04 5.27 13.32
CA VAL A 41 -0.63 4.28 12.46
C VAL A 41 -1.71 4.92 11.58
N PRO A 42 -2.63 5.75 12.11
CA PRO A 42 -3.61 6.44 11.27
C PRO A 42 -2.98 7.36 10.23
N LEU A 43 -1.86 8.03 10.54
CA LEU A 43 -1.15 8.88 9.58
C LEU A 43 -0.53 8.06 8.44
N ILE A 44 0.06 6.91 8.76
CA ILE A 44 0.58 5.97 7.75
C ILE A 44 -0.56 5.48 6.85
N MET A 45 -1.66 5.02 7.44
CA MET A 45 -2.82 4.51 6.69
C MET A 45 -3.44 5.58 5.81
N ARG A 46 -3.63 6.81 6.32
CA ARG A 46 -4.11 7.96 5.55
C ARG A 46 -3.16 8.24 4.38
N GLY A 47 -1.86 8.35 4.65
CA GLY A 47 -0.89 8.60 3.59
C GLY A 47 -0.80 7.47 2.56
N PHE A 48 -1.08 6.21 2.92
CA PHE A 48 -1.15 5.11 1.97
C PHE A 48 -2.43 5.24 1.11
N LYS A 49 -3.58 5.46 1.75
CA LYS A 49 -4.88 5.65 1.10
C LYS A 49 -4.87 6.85 0.14
N ASP A 50 -4.31 7.98 0.53
CA ASP A 50 -4.25 9.18 -0.32
C ASP A 50 -3.46 8.91 -1.61
N SER A 51 -2.35 8.16 -1.50
CA SER A 51 -1.54 7.78 -2.66
C SER A 51 -2.25 6.76 -3.57
N ALA A 52 -3.03 5.84 -2.99
CA ALA A 52 -3.86 4.91 -3.75
C ALA A 52 -4.95 5.67 -4.53
N LEU A 53 -5.60 6.65 -3.89
CA LEU A 53 -6.60 7.51 -4.54
C LEU A 53 -6.01 8.36 -5.67
N GLU A 54 -4.81 8.92 -5.47
CA GLU A 54 -4.06 9.63 -6.51
C GLU A 54 -3.76 8.72 -7.72
N ALA A 55 -3.56 7.43 -7.49
CA ALA A 55 -3.34 6.41 -8.52
C ALA A 55 -4.65 5.84 -9.13
N GLY A 56 -5.81 6.41 -8.83
CA GLY A 56 -7.10 5.96 -9.36
C GLY A 56 -7.65 4.67 -8.73
N THR A 57 -7.04 4.19 -7.66
CA THR A 57 -7.41 2.93 -7.00
C THR A 57 -7.81 3.14 -5.53
N SER A 58 -8.17 2.05 -4.85
CA SER A 58 -8.54 2.09 -3.44
C SER A 58 -7.99 0.90 -2.66
N VAL A 59 -7.71 1.14 -1.37
CA VAL A 59 -7.34 0.08 -0.44
C VAL A 59 -8.62 -0.57 0.07
N THR A 60 -8.88 -1.82 -0.34
CA THR A 60 -10.12 -2.54 -0.01
C THR A 60 -9.97 -3.51 1.16
N GLY A 61 -8.74 -3.74 1.60
CA GLY A 61 -8.44 -4.63 2.72
C GLY A 61 -6.96 -4.67 3.04
N GLY A 62 -6.56 -5.69 3.78
CA GLY A 62 -5.19 -5.86 4.19
C GLY A 62 -5.05 -6.59 5.51
N GLN A 63 -3.82 -6.58 6.03
CA GLN A 63 -3.50 -7.21 7.30
C GLN A 63 -2.60 -6.29 8.11
N THR A 64 -2.94 -6.17 9.39
CA THR A 64 -2.10 -5.49 10.39
C THR A 64 -1.67 -6.49 11.44
N VAL A 65 -0.36 -6.56 11.71
CA VAL A 65 0.22 -7.44 12.73
C VAL A 65 1.15 -6.68 13.64
N VAL A 66 1.41 -7.22 14.83
CA VAL A 66 2.46 -6.72 15.72
C VAL A 66 3.80 -7.36 15.31
N ASN A 67 4.84 -6.54 15.18
CA ASN A 67 6.18 -6.96 14.73
C ASN A 67 7.26 -6.17 15.49
N PRO A 68 8.47 -6.69 15.75
CA PRO A 68 9.57 -5.89 16.31
C PRO A 68 9.86 -4.59 15.54
N TRP A 69 9.69 -4.60 14.22
CA TRP A 69 9.95 -3.47 13.33
C TRP A 69 8.66 -2.94 12.70
N CYS A 70 8.63 -1.64 12.43
CA CYS A 70 7.54 -1.04 11.68
C CYS A 70 7.72 -1.36 10.19
N THR A 71 6.74 -2.03 9.60
CA THR A 71 6.78 -2.45 8.19
C THR A 71 5.57 -1.89 7.48
N ILE A 72 5.76 -1.30 6.31
CA ILE A 72 4.68 -0.72 5.51
C ILE A 72 4.86 -1.23 4.08
N GLY A 73 3.83 -1.89 3.57
CA GLY A 73 3.81 -2.40 2.21
C GLY A 73 2.38 -2.71 1.79
N GLY A 74 2.25 -3.53 0.75
CA GLY A 74 0.97 -3.88 0.20
C GLY A 74 1.07 -4.76 -1.02
N VAL A 75 -0.09 -5.02 -1.60
CA VAL A 75 -0.23 -5.72 -2.88
C VAL A 75 -1.03 -4.81 -3.79
N ALA A 76 -0.56 -4.60 -5.01
CA ALA A 76 -1.33 -4.00 -6.09
C ALA A 76 -1.70 -5.10 -7.09
N SER A 77 -2.94 -5.09 -7.56
CA SER A 77 -3.45 -6.09 -8.49
C SER A 77 -4.33 -5.45 -9.53
N THR A 78 -4.30 -6.01 -10.73
CA THR A 78 -5.02 -5.53 -11.90
C THR A 78 -5.20 -6.69 -12.88
N VAL A 79 -6.31 -6.68 -13.61
CA VAL A 79 -6.60 -7.65 -14.67
C VAL A 79 -6.40 -6.97 -16.01
N CYS A 80 -5.41 -7.44 -16.77
CA CYS A 80 -5.03 -6.81 -18.02
C CYS A 80 -5.32 -7.68 -19.25
N GLN A 81 -5.67 -7.03 -20.35
CA GLN A 81 -5.58 -7.55 -21.71
C GLN A 81 -4.11 -7.54 -22.18
N PRO A 82 -3.73 -8.37 -23.18
CA PRO A 82 -2.36 -8.43 -23.68
C PRO A 82 -1.76 -7.12 -24.20
N ASN A 83 -2.60 -6.12 -24.53
CA ASN A 83 -2.18 -4.81 -25.02
C ASN A 83 -2.05 -3.75 -23.91
N GLU A 84 -2.35 -4.10 -22.65
CA GLU A 84 -2.32 -3.18 -21.50
C GLU A 84 -1.05 -3.30 -20.65
N TYR A 85 -0.10 -4.13 -21.07
CA TYR A 85 1.19 -4.31 -20.40
C TYR A 85 2.33 -4.53 -21.42
N ILE A 86 3.57 -4.37 -20.94
CA ILE A 86 4.80 -4.55 -21.70
C ILE A 86 5.61 -5.65 -21.00
N VAL A 87 5.92 -6.73 -21.71
CA VAL A 87 6.75 -7.86 -21.27
C VAL A 87 7.94 -8.02 -22.22
#